data_AF-A0A7V5RR06-F1
#
_entry.id   AF-A0A7V5RR06-F1
#
_cell.length_a   1.000
_cell.length_b   1.000
_cell.length_c   1.000
_cell.angle_alpha   90.00
_cell.angle_beta   90.00
_cell.angle_gamma   90.00
#
_symmetry.space_group_name_H-M   'P 1'
#
loop_
_entity.id
_entity.type
_entity.pdbx_description
1 polymer ?
#
loop_
_entity_poly.entity_id
_entity_poly.type
_entity_poly.pdbx_seq_one_letter_code
_entity_poly.pdbx_strand_id
1 'polypeptide(L)'
;MLDYLKDDLETVKKELQRIHFFLTEPETEEIRLQTLEYFDTVFKDTLVLLSRFLKEEYSVREKEASGIISRGFELKLYNAPTYSRLKELAADMERKKKDVDAVFARIRDDYVFLLRLLLDMLSRFGDEADEEEGA
;
A
#
# COMPACT_ATOMS: atom_id res chain seq x y z
N MET A 1 7.79 -19.18 5.52
CA MET A 1 6.67 -18.21 5.65
C MET A 1 6.99 -16.87 4.97
N LEU A 2 8.26 -16.57 4.65
CA LEU A 2 8.69 -15.27 4.11
C LEU A 2 8.70 -15.17 2.57
N ASP A 3 8.79 -16.28 1.84
CA ASP A 3 9.01 -16.24 0.37
C ASP A 3 7.83 -15.64 -0.40
N TYR A 4 6.58 -15.97 -0.03
CA TYR A 4 5.40 -15.44 -0.72
C TYR A 4 5.25 -13.92 -0.51
N LEU A 5 5.61 -13.43 0.68
CA LEU A 5 5.59 -12.01 1.04
C LEU A 5 6.64 -11.23 0.23
N LYS A 6 7.79 -11.83 0.00
CA LYS A 6 8.87 -11.25 -0.81
C LYS A 6 8.48 -11.10 -2.28
N ASP A 7 7.88 -12.12 -2.89
CA ASP A 7 7.41 -12.09 -4.29
C ASP A 7 6.30 -11.05 -4.51
N ASP A 8 5.37 -11.01 -3.56
CA ASP A 8 4.31 -10.03 -3.47
C ASP A 8 4.86 -8.60 -3.34
N LEU A 9 5.87 -8.39 -2.49
CA LEU A 9 6.54 -7.11 -2.31
C LEU A 9 7.36 -6.68 -3.53
N GLU A 10 7.99 -7.61 -4.23
CA GLU A 10 8.64 -7.32 -5.50
C GLU A 10 7.64 -6.87 -6.58
N THR A 11 6.43 -7.43 -6.56
CA THR A 11 5.35 -7.02 -7.46
C THR A 11 4.93 -5.57 -7.17
N VAL A 12 4.64 -5.25 -5.91
CA VAL A 12 4.27 -3.89 -5.50
C VAL A 12 5.40 -2.89 -5.76
N LYS A 13 6.66 -3.30 -5.55
CA LYS A 13 7.84 -2.47 -5.85
C LYS A 13 7.97 -2.16 -7.35
N LYS A 14 7.72 -3.12 -8.23
CA LYS A 14 7.74 -2.90 -9.69
C LYS A 14 6.67 -1.90 -10.12
N GLU A 15 5.48 -2.00 -9.56
CA GLU A 15 4.39 -1.06 -9.87
C GLU A 15 4.68 0.35 -9.30
N LEU A 16 5.28 0.45 -8.10
CA LEU A 16 5.78 1.73 -7.56
C LEU A 16 6.87 2.37 -8.43
N GLN A 17 7.77 1.56 -9.02
CA GLN A 17 8.78 2.08 -9.94
C GLN A 17 8.16 2.67 -11.21
N ARG A 18 7.04 2.10 -11.70
CA ARG A 18 6.29 2.67 -12.82
C ARG A 18 5.67 4.01 -12.46
N ILE A 19 5.06 4.13 -11.28
CA ILE A 19 4.54 5.42 -10.78
C ILE A 19 5.66 6.46 -10.71
N HIS A 20 6.84 6.08 -10.19
CA HIS A 20 7.99 6.97 -10.13
C HIS A 20 8.40 7.47 -11.52
N PHE A 21 8.45 6.59 -12.51
CA PHE A 21 8.74 6.97 -13.89
C PHE A 21 7.74 8.02 -14.40
N PHE A 22 6.43 7.78 -14.29
CA PHE A 22 5.41 8.75 -14.73
C PHE A 22 5.48 10.08 -14.00
N LEU A 23 5.85 10.09 -12.71
CA LEU A 23 6.02 11.30 -11.93
C LEU A 23 7.22 12.16 -12.35
N THR A 24 8.17 11.58 -13.09
CA THR A 24 9.35 12.25 -13.66
C THR A 24 9.16 12.70 -15.11
N GLU A 25 8.14 12.19 -15.80
CA GLU A 25 7.78 12.61 -17.16
C GLU A 25 7.08 13.98 -17.18
N PRO A 26 7.07 14.68 -18.32
CA PRO A 26 6.28 15.90 -18.48
C PRO A 26 4.80 15.65 -18.17
N GLU A 27 4.20 16.51 -17.35
CA GLU A 27 2.79 16.35 -16.95
C GLU A 27 1.85 16.61 -18.14
N THR A 28 1.36 15.53 -18.74
CA THR A 28 0.28 15.53 -19.72
C THR A 28 -0.96 14.86 -19.15
N GLU A 29 -2.13 15.09 -19.75
CA GLU A 29 -3.37 14.43 -19.33
C GLU A 29 -3.24 12.89 -19.36
N GLU A 30 -2.58 12.35 -20.39
CA GLU A 30 -2.29 10.92 -20.51
C GLU A 30 -1.42 10.41 -19.36
N ILE A 31 -0.32 11.10 -19.05
CA ILE A 31 0.59 10.75 -17.95
C ILE A 31 -0.16 10.80 -16.61
N ARG A 32 -1.04 11.79 -16.39
CA ARG A 32 -1.86 11.87 -15.17
C ARG A 32 -2.80 10.67 -15.04
N LEU A 33 -3.53 10.34 -16.11
CA LEU A 33 -4.47 9.21 -16.10
C LEU A 33 -3.76 7.89 -15.86
N GLN A 34 -2.61 7.66 -16.51
CA GLN A 34 -1.79 6.47 -16.31
C GLN A 34 -1.24 6.42 -14.88
N THR A 35 -0.70 7.51 -14.35
CA THR A 35 -0.20 7.57 -12.96
C THR A 35 -1.29 7.17 -11.97
N LEU A 36 -2.50 7.69 -12.12
CA LEU A 36 -3.63 7.34 -11.25
C LEU A 36 -4.04 5.87 -11.37
N GLU A 37 -4.03 5.32 -12.58
CA GLU A 37 -4.36 3.91 -12.80
C GLU A 37 -3.32 2.97 -12.16
N TYR A 38 -2.03 3.28 -12.30
CA TYR A 38 -0.97 2.54 -11.62
C TYR A 38 -1.03 2.72 -10.10
N PHE A 39 -1.36 3.92 -9.62
CA PHE A 39 -1.54 4.16 -8.20
C PHE A 39 -2.69 3.35 -7.61
N ASP A 40 -3.85 3.31 -8.28
CA ASP A 40 -4.99 2.47 -7.89
C ASP A 40 -4.61 0.98 -7.83
N THR A 41 -3.76 0.53 -8.76
CA THR A 41 -3.25 -0.85 -8.79
C THR A 41 -2.36 -1.12 -7.59
N VAL A 42 -1.37 -0.26 -7.34
CA VAL A 42 -0.46 -0.36 -6.17
C VAL A 42 -1.24 -0.37 -4.86
N PHE A 43 -2.25 0.47 -4.71
CA PHE A 43 -3.04 0.53 -3.49
C PHE A 43 -3.87 -0.76 -3.29
N LYS A 44 -4.48 -1.30 -4.35
CA LYS A 44 -5.17 -2.60 -4.29
C LYS A 44 -4.24 -3.72 -3.89
N ASP A 45 -3.05 -3.79 -4.50
CA ASP A 45 -2.07 -4.81 -4.17
C ASP A 45 -1.62 -4.68 -2.71
N THR A 46 -1.39 -3.45 -2.23
CA THR A 46 -1.08 -3.19 -0.82
C THR A 46 -2.18 -3.71 0.12
N LEU A 47 -3.46 -3.54 -0.22
CA LEU A 47 -4.58 -4.09 0.55
C LEU A 47 -4.62 -5.62 0.51
N VAL A 48 -4.27 -6.24 -0.62
CA VAL A 48 -4.14 -7.70 -0.73
C VAL A 48 -3.03 -8.20 0.19
N LEU A 49 -1.88 -7.52 0.23
CA LEU A 49 -0.78 -7.87 1.14
C LEU A 49 -1.21 -7.78 2.60
N LEU A 50 -1.85 -6.67 2.97
CA LEU A 50 -2.33 -6.48 4.32
C LEU A 50 -3.39 -7.52 4.70
N SER A 51 -4.32 -7.85 3.80
CA SER A 51 -5.34 -8.90 4.02
C SER A 51 -4.69 -10.27 4.21
N ARG A 52 -3.70 -10.62 3.38
CA ARG A 52 -2.95 -11.89 3.51
C ARG A 52 -2.20 -11.94 4.84
N PHE A 53 -1.50 -10.88 5.21
CA PHE A 53 -0.81 -10.79 6.48
C PHE A 53 -1.75 -10.97 7.68
N LEU A 54 -2.88 -10.25 7.68
CA LEU A 54 -3.91 -10.37 8.71
C LEU A 54 -4.46 -11.80 8.80
N LYS A 55 -4.59 -12.49 7.67
CA LYS A 55 -5.06 -13.88 7.63
C LYS A 55 -4.04 -14.85 8.21
N GLU A 56 -2.78 -14.72 7.84
CA GLU A 56 -1.74 -15.67 8.24
C GLU A 56 -1.32 -15.46 9.70
N GLU A 57 -1.06 -14.22 10.13
CA GLU A 57 -0.56 -13.95 11.50
C GLU A 57 -1.67 -13.85 12.55
N TYR A 58 -2.84 -13.35 12.17
CA TYR A 58 -3.91 -13.03 13.12
C TYR A 58 -5.19 -13.84 12.90
N SER A 59 -5.21 -14.76 11.93
CA SER A 59 -6.41 -15.52 11.54
C SER A 59 -7.63 -14.65 11.18
N VAL A 60 -7.39 -13.38 10.80
CA VAL A 60 -8.43 -12.41 10.44
C VAL A 60 -8.76 -12.53 8.95
N ARG A 61 -10.06 -12.60 8.60
CA ARG A 61 -10.52 -12.77 7.22
C ARG A 61 -11.40 -11.60 6.78
N GLU A 62 -10.79 -10.45 6.55
CA GLU A 62 -11.46 -9.28 5.98
C GLU A 62 -11.27 -9.22 4.46
N LYS A 63 -12.36 -8.94 3.75
CA LYS A 63 -12.38 -8.83 2.27
C LYS A 63 -12.54 -7.39 1.78
N GLU A 64 -13.16 -6.55 2.59
CA GLU A 64 -13.41 -5.15 2.24
C GLU A 64 -12.23 -4.28 2.67
N ALA A 65 -11.87 -3.29 1.85
CA ALA A 65 -10.77 -2.37 2.13
C ALA A 65 -10.91 -1.69 3.50
N SER A 66 -12.11 -1.22 3.82
CA SER A 66 -12.45 -0.59 5.10
C SER A 66 -12.22 -1.52 6.30
N GLY A 67 -12.59 -2.80 6.17
CA GLY A 67 -12.38 -3.83 7.17
C GLY A 67 -10.90 -4.14 7.35
N ILE A 68 -10.17 -4.38 6.25
CA ILE A 68 -8.72 -4.64 6.25
C ILE A 68 -7.97 -3.49 6.96
N ILE A 69 -8.29 -2.24 6.61
CA ILE A 69 -7.66 -1.05 7.21
C ILE A 69 -8.04 -0.90 8.70
N SER A 70 -9.28 -1.20 9.07
CA SER A 70 -9.69 -1.07 10.48
C SER A 70 -9.03 -2.13 11.36
N ARG A 71 -8.95 -3.38 10.88
CA ARG A 71 -8.25 -4.46 11.60
C ARG A 71 -6.76 -4.22 11.76
N GLY A 72 -6.10 -3.70 10.72
CA GLY A 72 -4.67 -3.35 10.84
C GLY A 72 -4.42 -2.29 11.92
N PHE A 73 -5.33 -1.33 12.07
CA PHE A 73 -5.24 -0.34 13.15
C PHE A 73 -5.51 -0.93 14.54
N GLU A 74 -6.56 -1.75 14.68
CA GLU A 74 -6.90 -2.45 15.94
C GLU A 74 -5.72 -3.31 16.45
N LEU A 75 -5.00 -3.95 15.52
CA LEU A 75 -3.83 -4.77 15.78
C LEU A 75 -2.52 -3.97 15.88
N LYS A 76 -2.58 -2.63 15.88
CA LYS A 76 -1.44 -1.73 16.00
C LYS A 76 -0.35 -1.94 14.92
N LEU A 77 -0.77 -2.36 13.73
CA LEU A 77 0.13 -2.47 12.57
C LEU A 77 0.62 -1.09 12.12
N TYR A 78 -0.15 -0.05 12.41
CA TYR A 78 0.21 1.34 12.14
C TYR A 78 -0.50 2.31 13.07
N ASN A 79 -0.05 3.57 13.06
CA ASN A 79 -0.56 4.63 13.92
C ASN A 79 -1.83 5.32 13.35
N ALA A 80 -2.44 6.20 14.15
CA ALA A 80 -3.67 6.90 13.77
C ALA A 80 -3.53 7.80 12.52
N PRO A 81 -2.41 8.51 12.30
CA PRO A 81 -2.14 9.20 11.03
C PRO A 81 -2.19 8.27 9.81
N THR A 82 -1.48 7.14 9.85
CA THR A 82 -1.46 6.15 8.76
C THR A 82 -2.84 5.56 8.52
N TYR A 83 -3.58 5.21 9.59
CA TYR A 83 -4.96 4.75 9.50
C TYR A 83 -5.87 5.77 8.79
N SER A 84 -5.77 7.05 9.18
CA SER A 84 -6.57 8.12 8.59
C SER A 84 -6.25 8.27 7.10
N ARG A 85 -4.97 8.23 6.73
CA ARG A 85 -4.54 8.34 5.32
C ARG A 85 -5.00 7.17 4.48
N LEU A 86 -4.90 5.93 4.98
CA LEU A 86 -5.39 4.73 4.29
C LEU A 86 -6.90 4.80 4.02
N LYS A 87 -7.68 5.35 4.97
CA LYS A 87 -9.12 5.56 4.77
C LYS A 87 -9.43 6.60 3.71
N GLU A 88 -8.68 7.70 3.67
CA GLU A 88 -8.81 8.71 2.62
C GLU A 88 -8.53 8.10 1.24
N LEU A 89 -7.43 7.34 1.12
CA LEU A 89 -7.08 6.65 -0.13
C LEU A 89 -8.15 5.66 -0.58
N ALA A 90 -8.68 4.86 0.35
CA ALA A 90 -9.77 3.92 0.04
C ALA A 90 -11.03 4.66 -0.43
N ALA A 91 -11.38 5.78 0.20
CA ALA A 91 -12.52 6.61 -0.20
C ALA A 91 -12.30 7.27 -1.58
N ASP A 92 -11.08 7.72 -1.88
CA ASP A 92 -10.73 8.33 -3.15
C ASP A 92 -10.84 7.31 -4.31
N MET A 93 -10.49 6.04 -4.07
CA MET A 93 -10.72 4.97 -5.06
C MET A 93 -12.21 4.66 -5.31
N GLU A 94 -13.04 4.68 -4.26
CA GLU A 94 -14.48 4.42 -4.39
C GLU A 94 -15.20 5.55 -5.12
N ARG A 95 -14.75 6.79 -4.93
CA ARG A 95 -15.25 7.98 -5.62
C ARG A 95 -14.66 8.07 -7.03
N LYS A 96 -14.93 7.07 -7.88
CA LYS A 96 -14.54 6.98 -9.31
C LYS A 96 -14.15 8.34 -9.92
N LYS A 97 -12.84 8.63 -9.99
CA LYS A 97 -12.19 9.71 -10.77
C LYS A 97 -13.00 11.02 -10.91
N LYS A 98 -13.75 11.45 -9.88
CA LYS A 98 -14.65 12.63 -10.00
C LYS A 98 -13.89 13.95 -9.96
N ASP A 99 -12.65 13.93 -9.49
CA ASP A 99 -11.75 15.07 -9.47
C ASP A 99 -10.30 14.58 -9.67
N VAL A 100 -9.98 14.24 -10.93
CA VAL A 100 -8.65 13.76 -11.34
C VAL A 100 -7.57 14.73 -10.91
N ASP A 101 -7.81 16.03 -11.00
CA ASP A 101 -6.84 17.06 -10.65
C ASP A 101 -6.59 17.11 -9.14
N ALA A 102 -7.63 17.05 -8.30
CA ALA A 102 -7.47 17.03 -6.85
C ALA A 102 -6.79 15.75 -6.32
N VAL A 103 -7.03 14.60 -6.96
CA VAL A 103 -6.33 13.35 -6.61
C VAL A 103 -4.88 13.41 -7.10
N PHE A 104 -4.65 13.83 -8.34
CA PHE A 104 -3.30 13.92 -8.91
C PHE A 104 -2.42 14.92 -8.17
N ALA A 105 -2.97 16.05 -7.69
CA ALA A 105 -2.23 17.03 -6.89
C ALA A 105 -1.57 16.44 -5.64
N ARG A 106 -2.10 15.33 -5.11
CA ARG A 106 -1.61 14.65 -3.90
C ARG A 106 -0.83 13.36 -4.20
N ILE A 107 -0.75 12.95 -5.46
CA ILE A 107 -0.25 11.63 -5.87
C ILE A 107 1.22 11.40 -5.50
N ARG A 108 2.03 12.47 -5.46
CA ARG A 108 3.44 12.39 -5.04
C ARG A 108 3.55 12.07 -3.55
N ASP A 109 2.76 12.76 -2.72
CA ASP A 109 2.76 12.52 -1.27
C ASP A 109 2.20 11.14 -0.95
N ASP A 110 1.17 10.72 -1.70
CA ASP A 110 0.57 9.40 -1.58
C ASP A 110 1.49 8.26 -2.02
N TYR A 111 2.23 8.47 -3.10
CA TYR A 111 3.27 7.55 -3.53
C TYR A 111 4.34 7.38 -2.45
N VAL A 112 4.84 8.48 -1.87
CA VAL A 112 5.84 8.43 -0.80
C VAL A 112 5.27 7.75 0.45
N PHE A 113 4.00 8.03 0.78
CA PHE A 113 3.30 7.39 1.88
C PHE A 113 3.22 5.87 1.72
N LEU A 114 2.75 5.38 0.56
CA LEU A 114 2.65 3.93 0.31
C LEU A 114 4.03 3.27 0.30
N LEU A 115 5.04 3.92 -0.28
CA LEU A 115 6.41 3.43 -0.25
C LEU A 115 6.90 3.23 1.18
N ARG A 116 6.68 4.21 2.06
CA ARG A 116 7.05 4.11 3.49
C ARG A 116 6.29 3.02 4.21
N LEU A 117 4.97 2.93 4.00
CA LEU A 117 4.14 1.88 4.60
C LEU A 117 4.64 0.48 4.23
N LEU A 118 4.97 0.26 2.96
CA LEU A 118 5.49 -1.03 2.49
C LEU A 118 6.88 -1.35 3.05
N LEU A 119 7.74 -0.34 3.20
CA LEU A 119 9.03 -0.50 3.86
C LEU A 119 8.89 -0.81 5.36
N ASP A 120 7.96 -0.16 6.04
CA ASP A 120 7.67 -0.43 7.47
C ASP A 120 7.11 -1.84 7.64
N MET A 121 6.22 -2.28 6.74
CA MET A 121 5.73 -3.66 6.72
C MET A 121 6.89 -4.63 6.49
N LEU A 122 7.75 -4.38 5.49
CA LEU A 122 8.96 -5.17 5.20
C LEU A 122 9.89 -5.32 6.40
N SER A 123 10.15 -4.23 7.12
CA SER A 123 11.01 -4.27 8.31
C SER A 123 10.44 -5.20 9.37
N ARG A 124 9.13 -5.10 9.64
CA ARG A 124 8.45 -5.97 10.60
C ARG A 124 8.43 -7.44 10.18
N PHE A 125 8.40 -7.71 8.88
CA PHE A 125 8.51 -9.06 8.33
C PHE A 125 9.93 -9.63 8.41
N GLY A 126 10.95 -8.77 8.25
CA GLY A 126 12.35 -9.18 8.24
C GLY A 126 12.95 -9.42 9.62
N ASP A 127 12.44 -8.73 10.66
CA ASP A 127 12.98 -8.81 12.02
C ASP A 127 12.63 -10.12 12.77
N GLU A 128 11.77 -10.99 12.24
CA GLU A 128 11.44 -12.29 12.86
C GLU A 128 12.37 -13.45 12.47
N ALA A 129 13.42 -13.22 11.66
CA ALA A 129 14.30 -14.30 11.20
C ALA A 129 15.58 -14.52 12.04
N ASP A 130 15.97 -13.59 12.92
CA ASP A 130 17.31 -13.60 13.57
C ASP A 130 17.27 -13.65 15.11
N GLU A 131 16.30 -14.32 15.73
CA GLU A 131 16.34 -14.68 17.17
C GLU A 131 16.27 -16.21 17.42
N GLU A 132 16.87 -17.03 16.57
CA GLU A 132 17.16 -18.45 16.89
C GLU A 132 18.51 -18.94 16.35
N GLU A 133 19.60 -18.20 16.57
CA GLU A 133 20.96 -18.80 16.55
C GLU A 133 21.80 -18.26 17.72
N GLY A 134 21.57 -18.80 18.91
CA GLY A 134 22.32 -18.43 20.10
C GLY A 134 21.92 -19.17 21.36
N ALA A 135 21.80 -20.51 21.29
CA ALA A 135 21.71 -21.39 22.46
C ALA A 135 22.85 -22.42 22.43
#